data_AF-X0TGV8-F1
#
_entry.id   AF-X0TGV8-F1
#
_cell.length_a   1.000
_cell.length_b   1.000
_cell.length_c   1.000
_cell.angle_alpha   90.00
_cell.angle_beta   90.00
_cell.angle_gamma   90.00
#
_symmetry.space_group_name_H-M   'P 1'
#
loop_
_entity.id
_entity.type
_entity.pdbx_description
1 polymer ?
#
loop_
_entity_poly.entity_id
_entity_poly.type
_entity_poly.pdbx_seq_one_letter_code
_entity_poly.pdbx_strand_id
1 'polypeptide(L)'
;DVVIGGVGFPKDSNLYQASRAPSYIFFAPTPVLKKGGVLITPARCEEGAGKGVGEQRFYEEMRSAPNMSALLHKMRQEGYQPGAQRAFVMAKVMDVNPVVIVGAEFPDIVRETKMIPAQTIKEALGFAVKHIGSPDLDVLIIPHALLTLPFVQD
;
A
#
# COMPACT_ATOMS: atom_id res chain seq x y z
N ASP A 1 -12.08 -5.43 9.03
CA ASP A 1 -10.71 -5.60 9.58
C ASP A 1 -9.61 -5.58 8.54
N VAL A 2 -9.83 -6.27 7.43
CA VAL A 2 -8.90 -6.36 6.31
C VAL A 2 -9.61 -5.94 5.05
N VAL A 3 -8.92 -5.24 4.16
CA VAL A 3 -9.39 -5.02 2.79
C VAL A 3 -8.39 -5.63 1.82
N ILE A 4 -8.87 -6.47 0.91
CA ILE A 4 -8.08 -7.02 -0.20
C ILE A 4 -8.44 -6.26 -1.47
N GLY A 5 -7.55 -5.40 -1.95
CA GLY A 5 -7.73 -4.59 -3.14
C GLY A 5 -6.99 -5.17 -4.34
N GLY A 6 -7.73 -5.68 -5.33
CA GLY A 6 -7.17 -6.15 -6.61
C GLY A 6 -6.77 -5.00 -7.53
N VAL A 7 -5.59 -5.12 -8.13
CA VAL A 7 -5.04 -4.14 -9.08
C VAL A 7 -5.15 -4.65 -10.52
N GLY A 8 -4.59 -5.84 -10.76
CA GLY A 8 -4.59 -6.52 -12.05
C GLY A 8 -3.63 -5.93 -13.10
N PHE A 9 -3.28 -6.74 -14.09
CA PHE A 9 -2.43 -6.33 -15.21
C PHE A 9 -3.11 -5.24 -16.06
N PRO A 10 -2.38 -4.22 -16.54
CA PRO A 10 -0.92 -4.00 -16.44
C PRO A 10 -0.50 -3.14 -15.24
N LYS A 11 -1.38 -2.90 -14.27
CA LYS A 11 -1.11 -1.96 -13.17
C LYS A 11 -0.48 -2.63 -11.94
N ASP A 12 -0.43 -3.96 -11.93
CA ASP A 12 0.29 -4.73 -10.92
C ASP A 12 1.76 -5.00 -11.27
N SER A 13 2.21 -4.59 -12.47
CA SER A 13 3.57 -4.82 -12.94
C SER A 13 4.65 -4.10 -12.13
N ASN A 14 4.31 -3.06 -11.36
CA ASN A 14 5.25 -2.40 -10.47
C ASN A 14 4.60 -1.85 -9.19
N LEU A 15 5.43 -1.66 -8.17
CA LEU A 15 4.98 -1.23 -6.84
C LEU A 15 4.36 0.17 -6.86
N TYR A 16 4.90 1.09 -7.68
CA TYR A 16 4.36 2.43 -7.80
C TYR A 16 2.89 2.42 -8.25
N GLN A 17 2.56 1.65 -9.28
CA GLN A 17 1.18 1.53 -9.77
C GLN A 17 0.31 0.74 -8.80
N ALA A 18 0.81 -0.38 -8.26
CA ALA A 18 0.08 -1.21 -7.32
C ALA A 18 -0.32 -0.45 -6.04
N SER A 19 0.55 0.43 -5.54
CA SER A 19 0.31 1.28 -4.35
C SER A 19 -0.88 2.24 -4.48
N ARG A 20 -1.46 2.39 -5.68
CA ARG A 20 -2.69 3.17 -5.86
C ARG A 20 -3.88 2.54 -5.16
N ALA A 21 -4.03 1.22 -5.19
CA ALA A 21 -5.14 0.52 -4.55
C ALA A 21 -5.27 0.84 -3.05
N PRO A 22 -4.23 0.67 -2.21
CA PRO A 22 -4.33 1.01 -0.79
C PRO A 22 -4.63 2.50 -0.58
N SER A 23 -4.06 3.39 -1.40
CA SER A 23 -4.36 4.83 -1.29
C SER A 23 -5.81 5.17 -1.64
N TYR A 24 -6.40 4.52 -2.64
CA TYR A 24 -7.78 4.80 -3.05
C TYR A 24 -8.75 4.33 -1.98
N ILE A 25 -8.54 3.12 -1.46
CA ILE A 25 -9.35 2.56 -0.37
C ILE A 25 -9.26 3.44 0.88
N PHE A 26 -8.06 3.90 1.23
CA PHE A 26 -7.84 4.73 2.42
C PHE A 26 -8.49 6.12 2.32
N PHE A 27 -8.41 6.76 1.15
CA PHE A 27 -8.94 8.12 0.94
C PHE A 27 -10.41 8.16 0.48
N ALA A 28 -11.15 7.06 0.62
CA ALA A 28 -12.60 7.08 0.43
C ALA A 28 -13.26 8.08 1.41
N PRO A 29 -14.38 8.73 1.06
CA PRO A 29 -15.04 9.74 1.90
C PRO A 29 -15.30 9.27 3.33
N THR A 30 -15.84 8.04 3.45
CA THR A 30 -15.99 7.32 4.72
C THR A 30 -15.25 5.99 4.59
N PRO A 31 -14.04 5.86 5.16
CA PRO A 31 -13.21 4.68 4.98
C PRO A 31 -13.89 3.39 5.45
N VAL A 32 -13.88 2.37 4.59
CA VAL A 32 -14.37 1.02 4.91
C VAL A 32 -13.42 0.24 5.83
N LEU A 33 -12.17 0.70 5.95
CA LEU A 33 -11.16 0.08 6.80
C LEU A 33 -10.97 0.87 8.09
N LYS A 34 -11.06 0.18 9.22
CA LYS A 34 -10.76 0.75 10.54
C LYS A 34 -9.28 1.15 10.66
N LYS A 35 -8.98 2.12 11.53
CA LYS A 35 -7.59 2.46 11.90
C LYS A 35 -6.88 1.22 12.44
N GLY A 36 -5.63 0.99 12.03
CA GLY A 36 -4.87 -0.22 12.36
C GLY A 36 -5.32 -1.50 11.64
N GLY A 37 -6.38 -1.44 10.81
CA GLY A 37 -6.72 -2.55 9.91
C GLY A 37 -5.69 -2.72 8.79
N VAL A 38 -5.70 -3.88 8.12
CA VAL A 38 -4.67 -4.22 7.13
C VAL A 38 -5.17 -4.06 5.69
N LEU A 39 -4.39 -3.36 4.86
CA LEU A 39 -4.59 -3.29 3.42
C LEU A 39 -3.74 -4.37 2.75
N ILE A 40 -4.35 -5.24 1.96
CA ILE A 40 -3.66 -6.30 1.22
C ILE A 40 -3.85 -6.07 -0.27
N THR A 41 -2.77 -6.07 -1.03
CA THR A 41 -2.78 -5.85 -2.48
C THR A 41 -2.00 -6.97 -3.19
N PRO A 42 -2.69 -7.86 -3.92
CA PRO A 42 -2.03 -8.80 -4.82
C PRO A 42 -1.42 -8.05 -6.00
N ALA A 43 -0.10 -8.12 -6.14
CA ALA A 43 0.63 -7.54 -7.26
C ALA A 43 1.98 -8.22 -7.48
N ARG A 44 2.23 -8.66 -8.72
CA ARG A 44 3.47 -9.34 -9.09
C ARG A 44 4.69 -8.44 -9.04
N CYS A 45 4.52 -7.16 -9.37
CA CYS A 45 5.58 -6.16 -9.35
C CYS A 45 6.86 -6.67 -10.05
N GLU A 46 6.73 -7.33 -11.21
CA GLU A 46 7.84 -7.89 -11.99
C GLU A 46 8.82 -6.83 -12.52
N GLU A 47 8.46 -5.55 -12.45
CA GLU A 47 9.38 -4.43 -12.72
C GLU A 47 9.91 -3.76 -11.44
N GLY A 48 9.74 -4.41 -10.29
CA GLY A 48 10.14 -3.90 -8.98
C GLY A 48 9.39 -2.64 -8.61
N ALA A 49 10.12 -1.56 -8.30
CA ALA A 49 9.54 -0.26 -7.99
C ALA A 49 8.84 0.40 -9.19
N GLY A 50 9.22 0.02 -10.41
CA GLY A 50 8.88 0.70 -11.67
C GLY A 50 10.12 1.37 -12.27
N LYS A 51 10.15 1.55 -13.59
CA LYS A 51 11.33 2.00 -14.34
C LYS A 51 11.31 3.51 -14.65
N GLY A 52 10.15 4.15 -14.51
CA GLY A 52 9.99 5.58 -14.79
C GLY A 52 10.68 6.46 -13.74
N VAL A 53 11.10 7.66 -14.15
CA VAL A 53 11.73 8.66 -13.25
C VAL A 53 10.89 8.93 -12.00
N GLY A 54 9.57 9.03 -12.16
CA GLY A 54 8.68 9.25 -11.02
C GLY A 54 8.55 8.04 -10.10
N GLU A 55 8.62 6.83 -10.65
CA GLU A 55 8.53 5.56 -9.91
C GLU A 55 9.80 5.34 -9.08
N GLN A 56 10.96 5.67 -9.66
CA GLN A 56 12.25 5.66 -8.98
C GLN A 56 12.33 6.71 -7.87
N ARG A 57 11.81 7.92 -8.10
CA ARG A 57 11.72 8.95 -7.05
C ARG A 57 10.84 8.54 -5.88
N PHE A 58 9.69 7.91 -6.16
CA PHE A 58 8.85 7.33 -5.12
C PHE A 58 9.60 6.31 -4.27
N TYR A 59 10.28 5.37 -4.93
CA TYR A 59 11.03 4.34 -4.24
C TYR A 59 12.15 4.93 -3.39
N GLU A 60 12.93 5.88 -3.91
CA GLU A 60 14.00 6.56 -3.18
C GLU A 60 13.48 7.29 -1.93
N GLU A 61 12.40 8.08 -2.05
CA GLU A 61 11.81 8.78 -0.89
C GLU A 61 11.30 7.80 0.17
N MET A 62 10.61 6.73 -0.25
CA MET A 62 10.13 5.71 0.67
C MET A 62 11.28 4.96 1.34
N ARG A 63 12.31 4.58 0.59
CA ARG A 63 13.47 3.80 1.07
C ARG A 63 14.31 4.59 2.05
N SER A 64 14.63 5.83 1.72
CA SER A 64 15.57 6.66 2.49
C SER A 64 14.97 7.28 3.76
N ALA A 65 13.64 7.30 3.88
CA ALA A 65 13.00 7.70 5.13
C ALA A 65 13.19 6.66 6.25
N PRO A 66 13.40 7.06 7.51
CA PRO A 66 13.45 6.12 8.63
C PRO A 66 12.06 5.57 9.00
N ASN A 67 11.00 6.38 8.83
CA ASN A 67 9.60 5.99 9.06
C ASN A 67 8.64 6.98 8.35
N MET A 68 7.33 6.67 8.35
CA MET A 68 6.31 7.49 7.66
C MET A 68 6.16 8.89 8.24
N SER A 69 6.24 9.04 9.57
CA SER A 69 6.17 10.35 10.23
C SER A 69 7.32 11.27 9.81
N ALA A 70 8.55 10.75 9.78
CA ALA A 70 9.73 11.48 9.30
C ALA A 70 9.62 11.87 7.81
N LEU A 71 9.12 10.95 6.97
CA LEU A 71 8.88 11.23 5.55
C LEU A 71 7.85 12.34 5.36
N LEU A 72 6.72 12.26 6.06
CA LEU A 72 5.68 13.30 6.04
C LEU A 72 6.20 14.64 6.52
N HIS A 73 7.02 14.66 7.58
CA HIS A 73 7.63 15.89 8.08
C HIS A 73 8.54 16.53 7.02
N LYS A 74 9.50 15.78 6.48
CA LYS A 74 10.41 16.22 5.41
C LYS A 74 9.65 16.80 4.23
N MET A 75 8.71 16.02 3.67
CA MET A 75 7.99 16.40 2.45
C MET A 75 7.04 17.60 2.63
N ARG A 76 6.58 17.89 3.86
CA ARG A 76 5.81 19.11 4.15
C ARG A 76 6.69 20.35 4.18
N GLN A 77 7.93 20.23 4.64
CA GLN A 77 8.86 21.36 4.77
C GLN A 77 9.56 21.65 3.44
N GLU A 78 9.99 20.61 2.73
CA GLU A 78 10.84 20.73 1.54
C GLU A 78 10.07 20.60 0.22
N GLY A 79 8.82 20.13 0.27
CA GLY A 79 8.06 19.74 -0.91
C GLY A 79 8.57 18.43 -1.51
N TYR A 80 8.23 18.18 -2.78
CA TYR A 80 8.63 16.96 -3.49
C TYR A 80 8.61 17.15 -5.00
N GLN A 81 9.47 16.40 -5.70
CA GLN A 81 9.55 16.39 -7.16
C GLN A 81 8.39 15.60 -7.79
N PRO A 82 8.10 15.80 -9.09
CA PRO A 82 7.13 14.98 -9.80
C PRO A 82 7.45 13.49 -9.72
N GLY A 83 6.43 12.69 -9.37
CA GLY A 83 6.48 11.27 -9.05
C GLY A 83 6.61 10.99 -7.54
N ALA A 84 7.43 11.76 -6.83
CA ALA A 84 7.64 11.57 -5.39
C ALA A 84 6.39 11.85 -4.56
N GLN A 85 5.38 12.58 -5.06
CA GLN A 85 4.11 12.77 -4.35
C GLN A 85 3.44 11.45 -3.97
N ARG A 86 3.70 10.35 -4.70
CA ARG A 86 3.18 9.02 -4.33
C ARG A 86 3.72 8.57 -2.97
N ALA A 87 4.96 8.93 -2.63
CA ALA A 87 5.57 8.60 -1.35
C ALA A 87 4.85 9.35 -0.22
N PHE A 88 4.52 10.63 -0.44
CA PHE A 88 3.72 11.42 0.50
C PHE A 88 2.33 10.81 0.74
N VAL A 89 1.65 10.42 -0.35
CA VAL A 89 0.34 9.78 -0.29
C VAL A 89 0.41 8.46 0.47
N MET A 90 1.37 7.60 0.15
CA MET A 90 1.54 6.32 0.84
C MET A 90 1.96 6.50 2.29
N ALA A 91 2.77 7.50 2.62
CA ALA A 91 3.13 7.79 3.99
C ALA A 91 1.93 8.13 4.85
N LYS A 92 0.93 8.87 4.33
CA LYS A 92 -0.33 9.12 5.03
C LYS A 92 -1.14 7.84 5.29
N VAL A 93 -1.16 6.91 4.34
CA VAL A 93 -1.85 5.62 4.47
C VAL A 93 -1.15 4.78 5.53
N MET A 94 0.16 4.62 5.40
CA MET A 94 0.98 3.70 6.19
C MET A 94 1.26 4.20 7.61
N ASP A 95 1.02 5.48 7.90
CA ASP A 95 1.00 6.01 9.27
C ASP A 95 -0.22 5.50 10.06
N VAL A 96 -1.24 4.97 9.38
CA VAL A 96 -2.50 4.51 10.00
C VAL A 96 -2.76 3.02 9.80
N ASN A 97 -2.44 2.50 8.61
CA ASN A 97 -2.76 1.13 8.21
C ASN A 97 -1.54 0.44 7.58
N PRO A 98 -1.10 -0.73 8.08
CA PRO A 98 -0.09 -1.52 7.37
C PRO A 98 -0.58 -1.94 5.99
N VAL A 99 0.35 -1.96 5.04
CA VAL A 99 0.11 -2.35 3.65
C VAL A 99 0.94 -3.60 3.34
N VAL A 100 0.25 -4.65 2.89
CA VAL A 100 0.84 -5.93 2.48
C VAL A 100 0.78 -6.05 0.96
N ILE A 101 1.91 -6.38 0.32
CA ILE A 101 1.97 -6.69 -1.11
C ILE A 101 2.17 -8.20 -1.27
N VAL A 102 1.27 -8.83 -2.02
CA VAL A 102 1.25 -10.29 -2.19
C VAL A 102 1.77 -10.70 -3.56
N GLY A 103 2.73 -11.62 -3.58
CA GLY A 103 3.24 -12.25 -4.80
C GLY A 103 4.27 -11.42 -5.55
N ALA A 104 4.90 -10.43 -4.90
CA ALA A 104 5.93 -9.60 -5.53
C ALA A 104 7.17 -10.42 -5.90
N GLU A 105 7.66 -10.28 -7.14
CA GLU A 105 8.91 -10.90 -7.60
C GLU A 105 10.16 -10.30 -6.92
N PHE A 106 10.06 -9.04 -6.46
CA PHE A 106 11.09 -8.32 -5.71
C PHE A 106 10.62 -7.97 -4.30
N PRO A 107 10.52 -8.95 -3.37
CA PRO A 107 10.01 -8.72 -2.01
C PRO A 107 10.89 -7.75 -1.20
N ASP A 108 12.18 -7.64 -1.51
CA ASP A 108 13.07 -6.69 -0.83
C ASP A 108 12.73 -5.24 -1.16
N ILE A 109 12.33 -4.95 -2.41
CA ILE A 109 11.84 -3.61 -2.79
C ILE A 109 10.59 -3.25 -1.97
N VAL A 110 9.66 -4.20 -1.80
CA VAL A 110 8.47 -4.01 -0.95
C VAL A 110 8.90 -3.67 0.48
N ARG A 111 9.82 -4.43 1.06
CA ARG A 111 10.33 -4.23 2.43
C ARG A 111 11.07 -2.89 2.60
N GLU A 112 11.89 -2.50 1.63
CA GLU A 112 12.63 -1.23 1.65
C GLU A 112 11.69 -0.02 1.66
N THR A 113 10.54 -0.12 1.01
CA THR A 113 9.45 0.88 1.09
C THR A 113 8.61 0.78 2.36
N LYS A 114 9.04 -0.01 3.35
CA LYS A 114 8.36 -0.27 4.64
C LYS A 114 6.99 -0.94 4.54
N MET A 115 6.64 -1.46 3.37
CA MET A 115 5.47 -2.33 3.20
C MET A 115 5.85 -3.76 3.62
N ILE A 116 4.84 -4.61 3.80
CA ILE A 116 5.03 -6.01 4.18
C ILE A 116 4.94 -6.90 2.94
N PRO A 117 6.02 -7.58 2.50
CA PRO A 117 5.90 -8.60 1.47
C PRO A 117 5.26 -9.87 2.03
N ALA A 118 4.43 -10.52 1.23
CA ALA A 118 3.93 -11.88 1.47
C ALA A 118 3.95 -12.67 0.14
N GLN A 119 4.24 -13.96 0.17
CA GLN A 119 4.20 -14.81 -1.02
C GLN A 119 2.77 -15.20 -1.41
N THR A 120 1.87 -15.34 -0.42
CA THR A 120 0.51 -15.82 -0.65
C THR A 120 -0.53 -15.02 0.13
N ILE A 121 -1.78 -15.06 -0.31
CA ILE A 121 -2.92 -14.46 0.42
C ILE A 121 -3.01 -15.04 1.84
N LYS A 122 -2.75 -16.35 1.99
CA LYS A 122 -2.75 -17.02 3.30
C LYS A 122 -1.72 -16.42 4.25
N GLU A 123 -0.52 -16.14 3.76
CA GLU A 123 0.54 -15.48 4.56
C GLU A 123 0.14 -14.05 4.93
N ALA A 124 -0.43 -13.29 3.98
CA ALA A 124 -0.91 -11.93 4.22
C ALA A 124 -2.03 -11.87 5.28
N LEU A 125 -2.99 -12.81 5.22
CA LEU A 125 -4.02 -12.96 6.26
C LEU A 125 -3.41 -13.42 7.59
N GLY A 126 -2.39 -14.28 7.57
CA GLY A 126 -1.63 -14.67 8.76
C GLY A 126 -0.94 -13.49 9.44
N PHE A 127 -0.40 -12.54 8.66
CA PHE A 127 0.08 -11.26 9.18
C PHE A 127 -1.07 -10.46 9.81
N ALA A 128 -2.21 -10.34 9.13
CA ALA A 128 -3.35 -9.58 9.64
C ALA A 128 -3.90 -10.13 10.97
N VAL A 129 -4.02 -11.45 11.10
CA VAL A 129 -4.43 -12.12 12.36
C VAL A 129 -3.48 -11.75 13.50
N LYS A 130 -2.16 -11.83 13.26
CA LYS A 130 -1.15 -11.48 14.27
C LYS A 130 -1.16 -10.00 14.62
N HIS A 131 -1.30 -9.13 13.61
CA HIS A 131 -1.29 -7.68 13.79
C HIS A 131 -2.52 -7.19 14.56
N ILE A 132 -3.69 -7.72 14.24
CA ILE A 132 -4.97 -7.34 14.84
C ILE A 132 -5.19 -8.04 16.18
N GLY A 133 -4.60 -9.23 16.38
CA GLY A 133 -4.77 -10.04 17.58
C GLY A 133 -6.07 -10.84 17.61
N SER A 134 -6.72 -11.05 16.45
CA SER A 134 -7.94 -11.85 16.31
C SER A 134 -7.84 -12.80 15.11
N PRO A 135 -8.18 -14.09 15.25
CA PRO A 135 -8.33 -15.01 14.12
C PRO A 135 -9.65 -14.81 13.36
N ASP A 136 -10.65 -14.23 14.00
CA ASP A 136 -11.95 -13.90 13.39
C ASP A 136 -11.85 -12.48 12.83
N LEU A 137 -11.77 -12.38 11.51
CA LEU A 137 -11.52 -11.14 10.78
C LEU A 137 -12.65 -10.87 9.78
N ASP A 138 -13.22 -9.67 9.82
CA ASP A 138 -14.07 -9.18 8.74
C ASP A 138 -13.19 -8.77 7.54
N VAL A 139 -13.36 -9.45 6.42
CA VAL A 139 -12.57 -9.22 5.19
C VAL A 139 -13.47 -8.69 4.08
N LEU A 140 -13.16 -7.48 3.59
CA LEU A 140 -13.78 -6.94 2.39
C LEU A 140 -12.87 -7.16 1.18
N ILE A 141 -13.42 -7.70 0.10
CA ILE A 141 -12.70 -7.91 -1.17
C ILE A 141 -13.18 -6.89 -2.19
N ILE A 142 -12.24 -6.16 -2.80
CA ILE A 142 -12.50 -5.20 -3.87
C ILE A 142 -11.70 -5.66 -5.09
N PRO A 143 -12.32 -6.42 -6.02
CA PRO A 143 -11.58 -7.02 -7.14
C PRO A 143 -10.89 -6.00 -8.07
N HIS A 144 -11.44 -4.79 -8.18
CA HIS A 144 -10.97 -3.73 -9.08
C HIS A 144 -10.75 -2.41 -8.33
N ALA A 145 -9.84 -2.40 -7.36
CA ALA A 145 -9.62 -1.26 -6.45
C ALA A 145 -9.15 0.03 -7.15
N LEU A 146 -8.68 -0.05 -8.40
CA LEU A 146 -8.35 1.14 -9.20
C LEU A 146 -9.56 1.81 -9.86
N LEU A 147 -10.70 1.10 -9.92
CA LEU A 147 -11.95 1.53 -10.57
C LEU A 147 -13.14 1.58 -9.60
N THR A 148 -12.96 1.13 -8.36
CA THR A 148 -14.01 1.01 -7.36
C THR A 148 -13.57 1.70 -6.07
N LEU A 149 -14.37 2.66 -5.61
CA LEU A 149 -14.17 3.38 -4.36
C LEU A 149 -15.32 3.08 -3.40
N PRO A 150 -15.21 2.05 -2.54
CA PRO A 150 -16.25 1.77 -1.57
C PRO A 150 -16.16 2.75 -0.39
N PHE A 151 -17.32 3.14 0.14
CA PHE A 151 -17.43 3.96 1.33
C PHE A 151 -18.63 3.48 2.15
N VAL A 152 -18.61 3.75 3.45
CA VAL A 152 -19.74 3.48 4.34
C VAL A 152 -20.76 4.61 4.20
N GLN A 153 -22.04 4.27 3.95
CA GLN A 153 -23.14 5.23 4.00
C GLN A 153 -23.52 5.52 5.45
N ASP A 154 -23.82 6.78 5.74
CA ASP A 154 -24.31 7.24 7.05
C ASP A 154 -25.69 6.65 7.39
#